data_AF-A0A819L786-F1
#
_entry.id   AF-A0A819L786-F1
#
_cell.length_a   1.000
_cell.length_b   1.000
_cell.length_c   1.000
_cell.angle_alpha   90.00
_cell.angle_beta   90.00
_cell.angle_gamma   90.00
#
_symmetry.space_group_name_H-M   'P 1'
#
loop_
_entity.id
_entity.type
_entity.pdbx_description
1 polymer ?
#
loop_
_entity_poly.entity_id
_entity_poly.type
_entity_poly.pdbx_seq_one_letter_code
_entity_poly.pdbx_strand_id
1 'polypeptide(L)'
;MVKPDNNESSNTSFHSRLSVLEPLQKIAGLECSKVDVNPKDVQNVIEAEKCMSNLIYMSPAVQKFYSVSGVADAITQRIKETTATKLDNGIRFFDMRMLFLLTALNADIRQRVREKFH
;
A
#
# COMPACT_ATOMS: atom_id res chain seq x y z
N MET A 1 44.91 -8.84 -2.41
CA MET A 1 44.32 -7.89 -3.39
C MET A 1 42.82 -8.14 -3.42
N VAL A 2 42.08 -7.50 -2.51
CA VAL A 2 40.62 -7.65 -2.38
C VAL A 2 40.00 -6.71 -3.40
N LYS A 3 39.21 -7.25 -4.34
CA LYS A 3 38.40 -6.43 -5.24
C LYS A 3 37.22 -5.86 -4.43
N PRO A 4 37.02 -4.55 -4.37
CA PRO A 4 35.77 -4.00 -3.91
C PRO A 4 34.78 -3.90 -5.10
N ASP A 5 33.50 -3.82 -4.74
CA ASP A 5 32.40 -3.19 -5.48
C ASP A 5 31.73 -3.92 -6.65
N ASN A 6 30.44 -4.18 -6.44
CA ASN A 6 29.35 -4.09 -7.44
C ASN A 6 27.93 -4.11 -6.81
N ASN A 7 27.79 -4.28 -5.49
CA ASN A 7 26.47 -4.48 -4.85
C ASN A 7 25.85 -3.21 -4.23
N GLU A 8 26.60 -2.12 -4.02
CA GLU A 8 26.10 -0.91 -3.34
C GLU A 8 25.42 0.10 -4.29
N SER A 9 25.94 0.28 -5.51
CA SER A 9 25.35 1.19 -6.52
C SER A 9 23.97 0.72 -7.01
N SER A 10 23.75 -0.60 -7.03
CA SER A 10 22.45 -1.18 -7.36
C SER A 10 21.45 -0.88 -6.24
N ASN A 11 21.80 -1.13 -4.98
CA ASN A 11 20.91 -0.92 -3.83
C ASN A 11 20.50 0.54 -3.61
N THR A 12 21.41 1.50 -3.83
CA THR A 12 21.10 2.93 -3.75
C THR A 12 20.15 3.38 -4.87
N SER A 13 20.33 2.89 -6.11
CA SER A 13 19.42 3.14 -7.24
C SER A 13 18.03 2.50 -7.07
N PHE A 14 17.96 1.35 -6.39
CA PHE A 14 16.68 0.72 -6.05
C PHE A 14 15.96 1.49 -4.92
N HIS A 15 16.68 1.93 -3.89
CA HIS A 15 16.13 2.77 -2.82
C HIS A 15 15.60 4.10 -3.35
N SER A 16 16.33 4.75 -4.27
CA SER A 16 15.87 6.01 -4.86
C SER A 16 14.57 5.83 -5.67
N ARG A 17 14.38 4.67 -6.32
CA ARG A 17 13.17 4.35 -7.09
C ARG A 17 11.97 3.98 -6.23
N LEU A 18 12.18 3.40 -5.05
CA LEU A 18 11.10 3.09 -4.10
C LEU A 18 10.71 4.29 -3.23
N SER A 19 11.51 5.36 -3.22
CA SER A 19 11.21 6.59 -2.47
C SER A 19 9.87 7.25 -2.83
N VAL A 20 9.36 7.00 -4.04
CA VAL A 20 8.05 7.50 -4.50
C VAL A 20 6.85 6.79 -3.83
N LEU A 21 7.08 5.61 -3.24
CA LEU A 21 6.00 4.79 -2.67
C LEU A 21 5.45 5.37 -1.36
N GLU A 22 6.29 6.02 -0.56
CA GLU A 22 5.87 6.68 0.70
C GLU A 22 4.94 7.88 0.41
N PRO A 23 5.30 8.85 -0.48
CA PRO A 23 4.36 9.89 -0.91
C PRO A 23 3.04 9.36 -1.47
N LEU A 24 3.06 8.28 -2.27
CA LEU A 24 1.82 7.68 -2.79
C LEU A 24 0.94 7.13 -1.67
N GLN A 25 1.56 6.45 -0.69
CA GLN A 25 0.87 5.95 0.50
C GLN A 25 0.24 7.09 1.30
N LYS A 26 0.94 8.23 1.41
CA LYS A 26 0.42 9.46 2.04
C LYS A 26 -0.79 10.01 1.34
N ILE A 27 -0.71 10.19 0.02
CA ILE A 27 -1.81 10.73 -0.79
C ILE A 27 -3.03 9.81 -0.70
N ALA A 28 -2.82 8.50 -0.66
CA ALA A 28 -3.89 7.52 -0.48
C ALA A 28 -4.50 7.54 0.94
N GLY A 29 -3.97 8.32 1.88
CA GLY A 29 -4.45 8.36 3.26
C GLY A 29 -4.21 7.05 4.03
N LEU A 30 -3.17 6.31 3.64
CA LEU A 30 -2.80 5.01 4.23
C LEU A 30 -1.60 5.13 5.19
N GLU A 31 -1.33 6.35 5.65
CA GLU A 31 -0.43 6.65 6.76
C GLU A 31 -1.25 6.75 8.06
N CYS A 32 -1.19 5.69 8.87
CA CYS A 32 -1.63 5.57 10.26
C CYS A 32 -2.64 6.61 10.84
N SER A 33 -3.84 6.09 11.20
CA SER A 33 -4.80 6.54 12.23
C SER A 33 -5.88 7.58 11.94
N LYS A 34 -6.03 8.10 10.71
CA LYS A 34 -7.22 8.92 10.38
C LYS A 34 -7.85 8.46 9.09
N VAL A 35 -9.04 7.88 9.22
CA VAL A 35 -9.88 7.35 8.14
C VAL A 35 -10.64 8.46 7.40
N ASP A 36 -10.53 9.71 7.86
CA ASP A 36 -11.31 10.82 7.33
C ASP A 36 -10.67 11.39 6.06
N VAL A 37 -11.08 10.85 4.91
CA VAL A 37 -10.72 11.37 3.60
C VAL A 37 -11.51 12.66 3.38
N ASN A 38 -10.80 13.77 3.24
CA ASN A 38 -11.41 15.04 2.86
C ASN A 38 -12.15 14.89 1.52
N PRO A 39 -13.43 15.31 1.42
CA PRO A 39 -14.20 15.20 0.17
C PRO A 39 -13.52 15.81 -1.06
N LYS A 40 -12.67 16.83 -0.87
CA LYS A 40 -11.90 17.47 -1.95
C LYS A 40 -10.76 16.61 -2.48
N ASP A 41 -10.30 15.64 -1.71
CA ASP A 41 -9.14 14.80 -2.00
C ASP A 41 -9.51 13.41 -2.52
N VAL A 42 -10.81 13.07 -2.57
CA VAL A 42 -11.30 11.75 -3.00
C VAL A 42 -10.70 11.32 -4.34
N GLN A 43 -10.65 12.21 -5.34
CA GLN A 43 -10.06 11.87 -6.63
C GLN A 43 -8.56 11.59 -6.54
N ASN A 44 -7.84 12.38 -5.74
CA ASN A 44 -6.40 12.20 -5.55
C ASN A 44 -6.09 10.85 -4.86
N VAL A 45 -6.91 10.48 -3.86
CA VAL A 45 -6.83 9.18 -3.20
C VAL A 45 -7.05 8.05 -4.20
N ILE A 46 -8.13 8.10 -5.00
CA ILE A 46 -8.44 7.06 -5.99
C ILE A 46 -7.31 6.91 -7.01
N GLU A 47 -6.75 8.01 -7.52
CA GLU A 47 -5.64 7.94 -8.48
C GLU A 47 -4.35 7.41 -7.84
N ALA A 48 -4.07 7.75 -6.58
CA ALA A 48 -2.94 7.16 -5.85
C ALA A 48 -3.12 5.65 -5.67
N GLU A 49 -4.32 5.19 -5.30
CA GLU A 49 -4.61 3.76 -5.11
C GLU A 49 -4.59 2.97 -6.42
N LYS A 50 -5.05 3.57 -7.53
CA LYS A 50 -4.87 2.99 -8.87
C LYS A 50 -3.39 2.78 -9.17
N CYS A 51 -2.57 3.81 -8.97
CA CYS A 51 -1.12 3.73 -9.15
C CYS A 51 -0.52 2.62 -8.29
N MET A 52 -0.82 2.63 -6.98
CA MET A 52 -0.32 1.64 -6.04
C MET A 52 -0.75 0.22 -6.42
N SER A 53 -2.02 0.00 -6.77
CA SER A 53 -2.53 -1.32 -7.17
C SER A 53 -1.83 -1.89 -8.40
N ASN A 54 -1.55 -1.04 -9.40
CA ASN A 54 -0.81 -1.43 -10.60
C ASN A 54 0.66 -1.72 -10.27
N LEU A 55 1.30 -0.91 -9.42
CA LEU A 55 2.68 -1.12 -9.00
C LEU A 55 2.84 -2.41 -8.18
N ILE A 56 1.92 -2.69 -7.25
CA ILE A 56 1.86 -3.93 -6.47
C ILE A 56 1.72 -5.13 -7.42
N TYR A 57 0.81 -5.06 -8.40
CA TYR A 57 0.61 -6.15 -9.34
C TYR A 57 1.86 -6.44 -10.18
N MET A 58 2.55 -5.39 -10.65
CA MET A 58 3.64 -5.52 -11.61
C MET A 58 5.02 -5.79 -10.99
N SER A 59 5.26 -5.43 -9.72
CA SER A 59 6.62 -5.43 -9.15
C SER A 59 6.72 -6.17 -7.81
N PRO A 60 7.49 -7.28 -7.75
CA PRO A 60 7.78 -7.97 -6.50
C PRO A 60 8.49 -7.09 -5.45
N ALA A 61 9.29 -6.12 -5.89
CA ALA A 61 9.95 -5.18 -4.97
C ALA A 61 8.93 -4.26 -4.28
N VAL A 62 7.91 -3.80 -5.03
CA VAL A 62 6.81 -3.00 -4.49
C VAL A 62 5.92 -3.85 -3.57
N GLN A 63 5.65 -5.10 -3.93
CA GLN A 63 4.93 -6.05 -3.06
C GLN A 63 5.65 -6.21 -1.72
N LYS A 64 6.98 -6.41 -1.75
CA LYS A 64 7.80 -6.52 -0.55
C LYS A 64 7.75 -5.23 0.29
N PHE A 65 7.88 -4.06 -0.35
CA PHE A 65 7.78 -2.77 0.34
C PHE A 65 6.44 -2.61 1.07
N TYR A 66 5.31 -2.75 0.37
CA TYR A 66 3.98 -2.58 0.98
C TYR A 66 3.58 -3.70 1.93
N SER A 67 4.25 -4.87 1.87
CA SER A 67 4.01 -5.97 2.82
C SER A 67 4.42 -5.64 4.25
N VAL A 68 5.33 -4.68 4.42
CA VAL A 68 5.88 -4.27 5.73
C VAL A 68 5.53 -2.82 6.10
N SER A 69 4.94 -2.03 5.19
CA SER A 69 4.63 -0.62 5.44
C SER A 69 3.31 -0.36 6.17
N GLY A 70 2.61 -1.41 6.60
CA GLY A 70 1.33 -1.30 7.32
C GLY A 70 0.11 -0.99 6.44
N VAL A 71 0.27 -0.91 5.11
CA VAL A 71 -0.83 -0.60 4.17
C VAL A 71 -2.01 -1.57 4.31
N ALA A 72 -1.77 -2.88 4.43
CA ALA A 72 -2.84 -3.86 4.59
C ALA A 72 -3.67 -3.62 5.86
N ASP A 73 -3.01 -3.22 6.95
CA ASP A 73 -3.68 -2.92 8.22
C ASP A 73 -4.51 -1.63 8.11
N ALA A 74 -3.94 -0.58 7.49
CA ALA A 74 -4.61 0.69 7.27
C ALA A 74 -5.86 0.55 6.38
N ILE A 75 -5.77 -0.22 5.28
CA ILE A 75 -6.92 -0.54 4.42
C ILE A 75 -7.99 -1.27 5.22
N THR A 76 -7.61 -2.30 5.98
CA THR A 76 -8.57 -3.10 6.74
C THR A 76 -9.27 -2.26 7.82
N GLN A 77 -8.53 -1.38 8.48
CA GLN A 77 -9.09 -0.42 9.43
C GLN A 77 -10.06 0.55 8.75
N ARG A 78 -9.68 1.16 7.62
CA ARG A 78 -10.53 2.08 6.85
C ARG A 78 -11.85 1.42 6.42
N ILE A 79 -11.80 0.18 5.96
CA ILE A 79 -13.00 -0.60 5.59
C ILE A 79 -13.90 -0.87 6.79
N LYS A 80 -13.32 -1.19 7.96
CA LYS A 80 -14.07 -1.51 9.18
C LYS A 80 -14.71 -0.28 9.85
N GLU A 81 -13.95 0.81 9.96
CA GLU A 81 -14.38 2.03 10.66
C GLU A 81 -15.37 2.86 9.83
N THR A 82 -15.33 2.72 8.50
CA THR A 82 -16.23 3.46 7.62
C THR A 82 -17.47 2.65 7.28
N THR A 83 -18.62 3.08 7.81
CA THR A 83 -19.94 2.57 7.39
C THR A 83 -20.06 2.63 5.87
N ALA A 84 -20.74 1.65 5.26
CA ALA A 84 -20.87 1.52 3.79
C ALA A 84 -21.21 2.84 3.07
N THR A 85 -22.02 3.70 3.72
CA THR A 85 -22.51 4.97 3.21
C THR A 85 -21.55 6.17 3.31
N LYS A 86 -20.44 6.06 4.03
CA LYS A 86 -19.50 7.18 4.27
C LYS A 86 -18.23 7.13 3.42
N LEU A 87 -17.83 5.95 2.95
CA LEU A 87 -16.64 5.81 2.09
C LEU A 87 -17.07 5.93 0.64
N ASP A 88 -16.34 6.72 -0.14
CA ASP A 88 -16.52 6.76 -1.58
C ASP A 88 -16.35 5.35 -2.19
N ASN A 89 -17.22 5.00 -3.13
CA ASN A 89 -17.23 3.67 -3.74
C ASN A 89 -15.95 3.38 -4.52
N GLY A 90 -15.32 4.40 -5.12
CA GLY A 90 -14.04 4.28 -5.82
C GLY A 90 -12.94 3.90 -4.85
N ILE A 91 -12.82 4.61 -3.73
CA ILE A 91 -11.85 4.31 -2.67
C ILE A 91 -12.09 2.90 -2.14
N ARG A 92 -13.35 2.56 -1.80
CA ARG A 92 -13.71 1.21 -1.32
C ARG A 92 -13.30 0.11 -2.29
N PHE A 93 -13.50 0.33 -3.59
CA PHE A 93 -13.14 -0.65 -4.62
C PHE A 93 -11.63 -0.86 -4.70
N PHE A 94 -10.85 0.23 -4.74
CA PHE A 94 -9.39 0.12 -4.87
C PHE A 94 -8.73 -0.34 -3.57
N ASP A 95 -9.29 0.00 -2.40
CA ASP A 95 -8.97 -0.62 -1.11
C ASP A 95 -9.05 -2.14 -1.16
N MET A 96 -10.22 -2.65 -1.54
CA MET A 96 -10.46 -4.09 -1.62
C MET A 96 -9.52 -4.76 -2.63
N ARG A 97 -9.27 -4.11 -3.77
CA ARG A 97 -8.35 -4.61 -4.78
C ARG A 97 -6.92 -4.69 -4.25
N MET A 98 -6.43 -3.66 -3.56
CA MET A 98 -5.08 -3.67 -2.97
C MET A 98 -4.97 -4.71 -1.86
N LEU A 99 -5.96 -4.80 -0.97
CA LEU A 99 -6.00 -5.82 0.08
C LEU A 99 -5.99 -7.24 -0.51
N PHE A 100 -6.77 -7.47 -1.57
CA PHE A 100 -6.75 -8.72 -2.31
C PHE A 100 -5.36 -9.02 -2.87
N LEU A 101 -4.73 -8.07 -3.58
CA LEU A 101 -3.41 -8.28 -4.15
C LEU A 101 -2.37 -8.61 -3.07
N LEU A 102 -2.33 -7.84 -1.99
CA LEU A 102 -1.37 -8.04 -0.90
C LEU A 102 -1.56 -9.40 -0.22
N THR A 103 -2.80 -9.79 0.08
CA THR A 103 -3.09 -11.09 0.71
C THR A 103 -2.92 -12.26 -0.26
N ALA A 104 -3.20 -12.08 -1.55
CA ALA A 104 -3.00 -13.10 -2.59
C ALA A 104 -1.51 -13.39 -2.80
N LEU A 105 -0.67 -12.36 -2.80
CA LEU A 105 0.76 -12.43 -3.13
C LEU A 105 1.66 -12.71 -1.90
N ASN A 106 1.17 -12.46 -0.68
CA ASN A 106 1.94 -12.65 0.55
C ASN A 106 1.12 -13.40 1.61
N ALA A 107 1.53 -14.63 1.91
CA ALA A 107 0.87 -15.50 2.89
C ALA A 107 0.90 -14.93 4.31
N ASP A 108 1.97 -14.25 4.70
CA ASP A 108 2.09 -13.63 6.03
C ASP A 108 1.09 -12.49 6.20
N ILE A 109 0.92 -11.64 5.17
CA ILE A 109 -0.12 -10.59 5.20
C ILE A 109 -1.49 -11.24 5.35
N ARG A 110 -1.77 -12.31 4.59
CA ARG A 110 -3.05 -13.02 4.66
C ARG A 110 -3.31 -13.56 6.06
N GLN A 111 -2.30 -14.17 6.68
CA GLN A 111 -2.41 -14.66 8.04
C GLN A 111 -2.63 -13.53 9.05
N ARG A 112 -1.85 -12.44 8.97
CA ARG A 112 -2.01 -11.28 9.86
C ARG A 112 -3.37 -10.61 9.73
N VAL A 113 -3.85 -10.40 8.50
CA VAL A 113 -5.18 -9.82 8.27
C VAL A 113 -6.26 -10.73 8.86
N ARG A 114 -6.12 -12.05 8.67
CA ARG A 114 -7.03 -13.03 9.28
C ARG A 114 -6.99 -12.95 10.81
N GLU A 115 -5.83 -12.98 11.45
CA GLU A 115 -5.73 -13.03 12.91
C GLU A 115 -6.13 -11.71 13.58
N LYS A 116 -5.75 -10.57 13.00
CA LYS A 116 -6.00 -9.24 13.58
C LYS A 116 -7.44 -8.78 13.39
N PHE A 117 -8.11 -9.31 12.37
CA PHE A 117 -9.42 -8.83 11.97
C PHE A 117 -10.51 -9.92 11.87
N HIS A 118 -10.20 -11.18 12.21
CA HIS A 118 -11.17 -12.23 12.55
C HIS A 118 -11.22 -12.41 14.08
#